data_AF-A0A9X2TJ02-F1
#
_entry.id   AF-A0A9X2TJ02-F1
#
_cell.length_a   1.000
_cell.length_b   1.000
_cell.length_c   1.000
_cell.angle_alpha   90.00
_cell.angle_beta   90.00
_cell.angle_gamma   90.00
#
_symmetry.space_group_name_H-M   'P 1'
#
loop_
_entity.id
_entity.type
_entity.pdbx_description
1 polymer ?
#
loop_
_entity_poly.entity_id
_entity_poly.type
_entity_poly.pdbx_seq_one_letter_code
_entity_poly.pdbx_strand_id
1 'polypeptide(L)'
;MPDRYRCRVEDAIVRPEKREALEGLVRKLFERRHHGLIGGREKDWLTVELVQSLRAESQVYQEELSTKTDGPLPFALGYFQVRGNRLTLVSDEVPANVPPETFVRFVSEFVQVGATFWFGDEEGDQAWTIRGVGEVERGAGTAGAAPRQVPEDESAGANN
;
A
#
# COMPACT_ATOMS: atom_id res chain seq x y z
N MET A 1 -0.84 1.13 17.73
CA MET A 1 -0.72 1.12 16.26
C MET A 1 -0.10 2.44 15.86
N PRO A 2 0.91 2.44 14.97
CA PRO A 2 1.47 3.68 14.45
C PRO A 2 0.42 4.43 13.63
N ASP A 3 0.61 5.72 13.42
CA ASP A 3 -0.24 6.52 12.53
C ASP A 3 0.13 6.29 11.05
N ARG A 4 1.39 5.93 10.79
CA ARG A 4 1.95 5.68 9.45
C ARG A 4 2.94 4.52 9.47
N TYR A 5 3.05 3.82 8.34
CA TYR A 5 4.13 2.87 8.09
C TYR A 5 5.12 3.45 7.10
N ARG A 6 6.43 3.27 7.33
CA ARG A 6 7.42 3.35 6.26
C ARG A 6 7.12 2.23 5.28
N CYS A 7 6.96 2.55 4.00
CA CYS A 7 6.55 1.57 3.00
C CYS A 7 7.56 1.46 1.87
N ARG A 8 7.79 0.22 1.43
CA ARG A 8 8.60 -0.09 0.25
C ARG A 8 7.90 -1.20 -0.51
N VAL A 9 8.07 -1.20 -1.83
CA VAL A 9 7.47 -2.19 -2.72
C VAL A 9 8.48 -2.64 -3.76
N GLU A 10 8.53 -3.94 -4.02
CA GLU A 10 9.37 -4.57 -5.04
C GLU A 10 8.51 -5.51 -5.89
N ASP A 11 8.84 -5.57 -7.18
CA ASP A 11 8.20 -6.46 -8.16
C ASP A 11 6.67 -6.43 -8.22
N ALA A 12 6.07 -5.31 -7.82
CA ALA A 12 4.63 -5.07 -7.96
C ALA A 12 4.24 -4.76 -9.41
N ILE A 13 4.24 -5.80 -10.24
CA ILE A 13 3.74 -5.74 -11.62
C ILE A 13 2.21 -5.84 -11.58
N VAL A 14 1.53 -4.86 -12.17
CA VAL A 14 0.07 -4.81 -12.27
C VAL A 14 -0.41 -5.79 -13.34
N ARG A 15 -1.46 -6.53 -13.03
CA ARG A 15 -2.15 -7.41 -13.98
C ARG A 15 -2.82 -6.56 -15.07
N PRO A 16 -2.54 -6.81 -16.36
CA PRO A 16 -3.02 -5.94 -17.45
C PRO A 16 -4.53 -5.71 -17.44
N GLU A 17 -5.30 -6.75 -17.16
CA GLU A 17 -6.77 -6.76 -17.11
C GLU A 17 -7.34 -5.99 -15.91
N LYS A 18 -6.53 -5.76 -14.86
CA LYS A 18 -6.92 -5.04 -13.64
C LYS A 18 -6.40 -3.60 -13.61
N ARG A 19 -5.67 -3.17 -14.64
CA ARG A 19 -4.95 -1.89 -14.64
C ARG A 19 -5.88 -0.68 -14.48
N GLU A 20 -6.92 -0.60 -15.31
CA GLU A 20 -7.85 0.54 -15.29
C GLU A 20 -8.61 0.64 -13.96
N ALA A 21 -9.09 -0.51 -13.46
CA ALA A 21 -9.72 -0.62 -12.15
C ALA A 21 -8.79 -0.12 -11.03
N LEU A 22 -7.53 -0.58 -11.02
CA LEU A 22 -6.54 -0.16 -10.04
C LEU A 22 -6.25 1.35 -10.10
N GLU A 23 -6.06 1.92 -11.30
CA GLU A 23 -5.84 3.35 -11.49
C GLU A 23 -7.04 4.17 -10.96
N GLY A 24 -8.27 3.70 -11.22
CA GLY A 24 -9.49 4.31 -10.70
C GLY A 24 -9.57 4.28 -9.17
N LEU A 25 -9.22 3.16 -8.54
CA LEU A 25 -9.20 3.00 -7.09
C LEU A 25 -8.12 3.85 -6.42
N VAL A 26 -6.91 3.90 -6.98
CA VAL A 26 -5.81 4.77 -6.52
C VAL A 26 -6.28 6.21 -6.46
N ARG A 27 -6.86 6.72 -7.56
CA ARG A 27 -7.37 8.10 -7.61
C ARG A 27 -8.46 8.34 -6.57
N LYS A 28 -9.46 7.46 -6.51
CA LYS A 28 -10.61 7.56 -5.58
C LYS A 28 -10.15 7.62 -4.12
N LEU A 29 -9.22 6.74 -3.73
CA LEU A 29 -8.72 6.68 -2.35
C LEU A 29 -7.81 7.86 -2.02
N PHE A 30 -7.04 8.38 -2.99
CA PHE A 30 -6.26 9.60 -2.80
C PHE A 30 -7.14 10.84 -2.57
N GLU A 31 -8.18 11.01 -3.40
CA GLU A 31 -9.13 12.12 -3.30
C GLU A 31 -9.88 12.11 -1.96
N ARG A 32 -10.18 10.90 -1.44
CA ARG A 32 -10.93 10.71 -0.19
C ARG A 32 -10.04 10.47 1.04
N ARG A 33 -8.73 10.71 0.96
CA ARG A 33 -7.78 10.47 2.08
C ARG A 33 -8.09 11.23 3.37
N HIS A 34 -8.89 12.30 3.28
CA HIS A 34 -9.34 13.10 4.42
C HIS A 34 -10.64 12.57 5.07
N HIS A 35 -11.11 11.38 4.68
CA HIS A 35 -12.33 10.75 5.22
C HIS A 35 -12.39 10.73 6.76
N GLY A 36 -11.26 10.54 7.42
CA GLY A 36 -11.17 10.56 8.89
C GLY A 36 -11.51 11.92 9.53
N LEU A 37 -11.40 13.02 8.79
CA LEU A 37 -11.69 14.38 9.26
C LEU A 37 -13.17 14.76 9.13
N ILE A 38 -13.96 13.94 8.44
CA ILE A 38 -15.40 14.13 8.26
C ILE A 38 -16.12 13.45 9.43
N GLY A 39 -17.15 14.11 9.98
CA GLY A 39 -17.96 13.59 11.08
C GLY A 39 -19.44 13.47 10.72
N GLY A 40 -20.18 12.74 11.55
CA GLY A 40 -21.65 12.62 11.44
C GLY A 40 -22.13 11.80 10.24
N ARG A 41 -23.42 11.96 9.90
CA ARG A 41 -24.14 11.14 8.90
C ARG A 41 -23.52 11.16 7.50
N GLU A 42 -22.82 12.23 7.13
CA GLU A 42 -22.11 12.32 5.86
C GLU A 42 -20.98 11.29 5.78
N LYS A 43 -20.26 11.08 6.89
CA LYS A 43 -19.21 10.06 6.98
C LYS A 43 -19.78 8.66 6.75
N ASP A 44 -20.93 8.35 7.34
CA ASP A 44 -21.56 7.03 7.21
C ASP A 44 -21.93 6.76 5.75
N TRP A 45 -22.55 7.72 5.07
CA TRP A 45 -22.92 7.59 3.67
C TRP A 45 -21.69 7.44 2.75
N LEU A 46 -20.65 8.28 2.95
CA LEU A 46 -19.41 8.17 2.20
C LEU A 46 -18.67 6.85 2.46
N THR A 47 -18.74 6.32 3.67
CA THR A 47 -18.16 5.01 4.01
C THR A 47 -18.83 3.92 3.21
N VAL A 48 -20.17 3.89 3.16
CA VAL A 48 -20.91 2.90 2.36
C VAL A 48 -20.58 3.05 0.87
N GLU A 49 -20.50 4.28 0.34
CA GLU A 49 -20.13 4.53 -1.06
C GLU A 49 -18.73 3.97 -1.41
N LEU A 50 -17.76 4.19 -0.51
CA LEU A 50 -16.39 3.69 -0.68
C LEU A 50 -16.33 2.17 -0.58
N VAL A 51 -17.04 1.57 0.39
CA VAL A 51 -17.15 0.12 0.53
C VAL A 51 -17.74 -0.48 -0.74
N GLN A 52 -18.85 0.05 -1.25
CA GLN A 52 -19.48 -0.44 -2.47
C GLN A 52 -18.59 -0.28 -3.70
N SER A 53 -17.87 0.83 -3.80
CA SER A 53 -16.86 1.04 -4.85
C SER A 53 -15.75 0.00 -4.82
N LEU A 54 -15.23 -0.33 -3.64
CA LEU A 54 -14.17 -1.34 -3.48
C LEU A 54 -14.70 -2.75 -3.80
N ARG A 55 -15.92 -3.07 -3.36
CA ARG A 55 -16.59 -4.35 -3.65
C ARG A 55 -16.83 -4.57 -5.14
N ALA A 56 -17.17 -3.51 -5.88
CA ALA A 56 -17.41 -3.61 -7.32
C ALA A 56 -16.15 -3.96 -8.11
N GLU A 57 -14.98 -3.52 -7.63
CA GLU A 57 -13.70 -3.66 -8.34
C GLU A 57 -12.84 -4.83 -7.83
N SER A 58 -13.13 -5.36 -6.64
CA SER A 58 -12.37 -6.44 -6.00
C SER A 58 -13.28 -7.52 -5.41
N GLN A 59 -13.14 -8.73 -5.94
CA GLN A 59 -13.79 -9.92 -5.40
C GLN A 59 -13.21 -10.31 -4.03
N VAL A 60 -11.89 -10.20 -3.83
CA VAL A 60 -11.26 -10.45 -2.52
C VAL A 60 -11.85 -9.52 -1.46
N TYR A 61 -11.99 -8.24 -1.79
CA TYR A 61 -12.62 -7.29 -0.88
C TYR A 61 -14.08 -7.63 -0.61
N GLN A 62 -14.82 -8.01 -1.65
CA GLN A 62 -16.23 -8.34 -1.57
C GLN A 62 -16.54 -9.54 -0.70
N GLU A 63 -15.71 -10.58 -0.78
CA GLU A 63 -15.97 -11.89 -0.19
C GLU A 63 -15.28 -12.07 1.16
N GLU A 64 -14.08 -11.53 1.34
CA GLU A 64 -13.27 -11.80 2.54
C GLU A 64 -13.13 -10.60 3.48
N LEU A 65 -13.09 -9.37 2.95
CA LEU A 65 -12.67 -8.20 3.74
C LEU A 65 -13.84 -7.32 4.19
N SER A 66 -14.99 -7.40 3.54
CA SER A 66 -16.09 -6.47 3.76
C SER A 66 -17.45 -7.14 3.85
N THR A 67 -18.37 -6.46 4.52
CA THR A 67 -19.80 -6.67 4.39
C THR A 67 -20.37 -5.76 3.31
N LYS A 68 -21.69 -5.78 3.12
CA LYS A 68 -22.36 -4.86 2.18
C LYS A 68 -22.23 -3.39 2.58
N THR A 69 -21.99 -3.05 3.84
CA THR A 69 -22.03 -1.63 4.28
C THR A 69 -20.81 -1.22 5.08
N ASP A 70 -19.91 -2.15 5.37
CA ASP A 70 -18.76 -1.92 6.23
C ASP A 70 -17.56 -2.74 5.75
N GLY A 71 -16.36 -2.24 6.03
CA GLY A 71 -15.10 -2.87 5.65
C GLY A 71 -13.90 -1.94 5.76
N PRO A 72 -12.68 -2.48 5.73
CA PRO A 72 -11.45 -1.70 5.85
C PRO A 72 -11.27 -0.79 4.63
N LEU A 73 -11.08 0.51 4.81
CA LEU A 73 -10.85 1.44 3.70
C LEU A 73 -9.34 1.57 3.43
N PRO A 74 -8.74 0.96 2.40
CA PRO A 74 -7.28 0.91 2.26
C PRO A 74 -6.69 2.21 1.70
N PHE A 75 -6.83 3.33 2.42
CA PHE A 75 -6.36 4.66 1.98
C PHE A 75 -4.86 4.72 1.67
N ALA A 76 -4.06 3.78 2.19
CA ALA A 76 -2.68 3.58 1.76
C ALA A 76 -2.54 3.44 0.24
N LEU A 77 -3.51 2.86 -0.47
CA LEU A 77 -3.48 2.71 -1.94
C LEU A 77 -3.44 4.07 -2.66
N GLY A 78 -4.01 5.12 -2.05
CA GLY A 78 -3.96 6.48 -2.61
C GLY A 78 -2.54 7.07 -2.66
N TYR A 79 -1.56 6.46 -2.01
CA TYR A 79 -0.15 6.87 -2.04
C TYR A 79 0.69 6.07 -3.05
N PHE A 80 0.04 5.29 -3.91
CA PHE A 80 0.67 4.60 -5.03
C PHE A 80 0.28 5.24 -6.35
N GLN A 81 1.00 4.89 -7.40
CA GLN A 81 0.73 5.27 -8.77
C GLN A 81 1.07 4.09 -9.69
N VAL A 82 0.21 3.81 -10.66
CA VAL A 82 0.56 2.90 -11.76
C VAL A 82 1.45 3.65 -12.76
N ARG A 83 2.69 3.20 -12.91
CA ARG A 83 3.65 3.71 -13.92
C ARG A 83 4.02 2.60 -14.88
N GLY A 84 3.60 2.73 -16.14
CA GLY A 84 3.68 1.64 -17.10
C GLY A 84 2.87 0.44 -16.62
N ASN A 85 3.54 -0.67 -16.33
CA ASN A 85 2.93 -1.88 -15.76
C ASN A 85 3.28 -2.10 -14.28
N ARG A 86 3.86 -1.12 -13.58
CA ARG A 86 4.28 -1.28 -12.18
C ARG A 86 3.46 -0.41 -11.25
N LEU A 87 3.10 -0.95 -10.09
CA LEU A 87 2.56 -0.19 -8.98
C LEU A 87 3.75 0.38 -8.19
N THR A 88 3.85 1.70 -8.18
CA THR A 88 4.97 2.43 -7.58
C THR A 88 4.47 3.29 -6.43
N LEU A 89 5.23 3.31 -5.34
CA LEU A 89 4.93 4.17 -4.21
C LEU A 89 5.42 5.60 -4.50
N VAL A 90 4.64 6.63 -4.15
CA VAL A 90 4.99 8.04 -4.39
C VAL A 90 5.38 8.81 -3.12
N SER A 91 5.47 8.14 -1.99
CA SER A 91 5.77 8.69 -0.66
C SER A 91 6.47 7.62 0.18
N ASP A 92 7.46 7.97 1.00
CA ASP A 92 8.18 6.99 1.83
C ASP A 92 7.31 6.37 2.93
N GLU A 93 6.16 6.99 3.21
CA GLU A 93 5.21 6.54 4.23
C GLU A 93 3.77 6.50 3.73
N VAL A 94 2.99 5.55 4.27
CA VAL A 94 1.56 5.38 4.02
C VAL A 94 0.77 5.39 5.33
N PRO A 95 -0.50 5.81 5.34
CA PRO A 95 -1.35 5.74 6.53
C PRO A 95 -1.50 4.30 7.04
N ALA A 96 -1.42 4.13 8.35
CA ALA A 96 -1.56 2.83 9.02
C ALA A 96 -3.02 2.50 9.37
N ASN A 97 -3.94 2.95 8.53
CA ASN A 97 -5.38 2.91 8.82
C ASN A 97 -6.03 1.53 8.56
N VAL A 98 -5.27 0.59 7.98
CA VAL A 98 -5.61 -0.82 7.85
C VAL A 98 -4.37 -1.67 8.18
N PRO A 99 -4.52 -2.91 8.69
CA PRO A 99 -3.38 -3.80 8.90
C PRO A 99 -2.63 -4.09 7.58
N PRO A 100 -1.29 -4.22 7.61
CA PRO A 100 -0.50 -4.57 6.43
C PRO A 100 -1.00 -5.82 5.68
N GLU A 101 -1.34 -6.89 6.40
CA GLU A 101 -1.88 -8.11 5.80
C GLU A 101 -3.14 -7.83 4.98
N THR A 102 -4.11 -7.11 5.57
CA THR A 102 -5.37 -6.75 4.92
C THR A 102 -5.13 -5.95 3.66
N PHE A 103 -4.20 -4.99 3.70
CA PHE A 103 -3.83 -4.19 2.54
C PHE A 103 -3.24 -5.04 1.42
N VAL A 104 -2.24 -5.87 1.72
CA VAL A 104 -1.57 -6.69 0.69
C VAL A 104 -2.50 -7.75 0.14
N ARG A 105 -3.38 -8.32 0.99
CA ARG A 105 -4.42 -9.24 0.55
C ARG A 105 -5.37 -8.59 -0.46
N PHE A 106 -5.82 -7.37 -0.20
CA PHE A 106 -6.61 -6.61 -1.18
C PHE A 106 -5.84 -6.35 -2.49
N VAL A 107 -4.59 -5.91 -2.41
CA VAL A 107 -3.77 -5.58 -3.59
C VAL A 107 -3.40 -6.82 -4.43
N SER A 108 -3.39 -8.02 -3.84
CA SER A 108 -3.10 -9.29 -4.52
C SER A 108 -4.00 -9.60 -5.73
N GLU A 109 -5.20 -9.04 -5.77
CA GLU A 109 -6.10 -9.20 -6.91
C GLU A 109 -5.63 -8.38 -8.13
N PHE A 110 -4.91 -7.29 -7.91
CA PHE A 110 -4.48 -6.36 -8.96
C PHE A 110 -3.02 -6.56 -9.37
N VAL A 111 -2.21 -7.14 -8.50
CA VAL A 111 -0.76 -7.30 -8.69
C VAL A 111 -0.40 -8.77 -8.91
N GLN A 112 0.63 -9.02 -9.70
CA GLN A 112 1.14 -10.35 -10.00
C GLN A 112 1.77 -11.02 -8.76
N VAL A 113 1.81 -12.36 -8.80
CA VAL A 113 2.48 -13.18 -7.78
C VAL A 113 3.96 -12.84 -7.72
N GLY A 114 4.53 -12.86 -6.51
CA GLY A 114 5.94 -12.56 -6.26
C GLY A 114 6.22 -11.11 -5.86
N ALA A 115 5.24 -10.21 -5.97
CA ALA A 115 5.35 -8.86 -5.43
C ALA A 115 5.48 -8.89 -3.90
N THR A 116 6.38 -8.07 -3.37
CA THR A 116 6.62 -7.95 -1.94
C THR A 116 6.44 -6.52 -1.48
N PHE A 117 5.77 -6.36 -0.34
CA PHE A 117 5.52 -5.09 0.33
C PHE A 117 6.18 -5.14 1.70
N TRP A 118 6.94 -4.09 2.03
CA TRP A 118 7.53 -3.91 3.35
C TRP A 118 6.81 -2.78 4.07
N PHE A 119 6.51 -3.01 5.33
CA PHE A 119 5.92 -2.04 6.24
C PHE A 119 6.79 -1.99 7.50
N GLY A 120 7.40 -0.83 7.74
CA GLY A 120 8.24 -0.57 8.91
C GLY A 120 7.54 0.35 9.91
N ASP A 121 7.61 -0.01 11.18
CA ASP A 121 7.17 0.81 12.32
C ASP A 121 8.26 0.87 13.42
N GLU A 122 7.87 1.12 14.68
CA GLU A 122 8.77 1.13 15.84
C GLU A 122 9.17 -0.28 16.32
N GLU A 123 8.36 -1.30 16.00
CA GLU A 123 8.58 -2.70 16.40
C GLU A 123 9.45 -3.44 15.37
N GLY A 124 9.53 -2.93 14.14
CA GLY A 124 10.46 -3.36 13.11
C GLY A 124 9.83 -3.42 11.73
N ASP A 125 10.52 -4.09 10.81
CA ASP A 125 10.05 -4.25 9.43
C ASP A 125 9.33 -5.59 9.23
N GLN A 126 8.16 -5.51 8.61
CA GLN A 126 7.34 -6.66 8.23
C GLN A 126 7.27 -6.75 6.71
N ALA A 127 7.60 -7.92 6.16
CA ALA A 127 7.49 -8.18 4.73
C ALA A 127 6.27 -9.05 4.44
N TRP A 128 5.56 -8.74 3.36
CA TRP A 128 4.38 -9.47 2.90
C TRP A 128 4.51 -9.74 1.41
N THR A 129 4.51 -11.02 1.03
CA THR A 129 4.67 -11.46 -0.36
C THR A 129 3.37 -12.05 -0.88
N ILE A 130 2.98 -11.65 -2.09
CA ILE A 130 1.79 -12.16 -2.76
C ILE A 130 2.10 -13.54 -3.35
N ARG A 131 1.33 -14.55 -2.92
CA ARG A 131 1.43 -15.95 -3.41
C ARG A 131 0.31 -16.30 -4.39
N GLY A 132 -0.82 -15.63 -4.26
CA GLY A 132 -2.00 -15.80 -5.11
C GLY A 132 -2.99 -14.66 -4.88
N VAL A 133 -4.14 -14.73 -5.52
CA VAL A 133 -5.24 -13.79 -5.25
C VAL A 133 -5.84 -14.15 -3.90
N GLY A 134 -5.87 -13.20 -2.97
CA GLY A 134 -6.28 -13.42 -1.57
C GLY A 134 -5.22 -14.11 -0.69
N GLU A 135 -4.13 -14.61 -1.29
CA GLU A 135 -3.12 -15.41 -0.60
C GLU A 135 -1.81 -14.63 -0.42
N VAL A 136 -1.48 -14.34 0.82
CA VAL A 136 -0.28 -13.58 1.20
C VAL A 136 0.50 -14.31 2.28
N GLU A 137 1.82 -14.21 2.22
CA GLU A 137 2.72 -14.83 3.18
C GLU A 137 3.53 -13.74 3.90
N ARG A 138 3.58 -13.83 5.22
CA ARG A 138 4.45 -12.98 6.05
C ARG A 138 5.87 -13.52 6.03
N GLY A 139 6.81 -12.69 5.59
CA GLY A 139 8.24 -12.93 5.71
C GLY A 139 8.85 -12.14 6.87
N ALA A 140 10.00 -12.59 7.37
CA ALA A 140 10.84 -11.77 8.23
C ALA A 140 11.45 -10.64 7.38
N GLY A 141 11.25 -9.38 7.79
CA GLY A 141 11.86 -8.23 7.13
C GLY A 141 13.37 -8.26 7.35
N THR A 142 14.14 -8.63 6.32
CA THR A 142 15.54 -8.21 6.25
C THR A 142 15.56 -6.94 5.42
N ALA A 143 15.86 -5.82 6.08
CA ALA A 143 16.04 -4.54 5.43
C ALA A 143 17.09 -4.70 4.32
N GLY A 144 16.69 -4.47 3.07
CA GLY A 144 17.63 -4.20 2.00
C GLY A 144 18.47 -3.00 2.43
N ALA A 145 19.79 -3.19 2.46
CA ALA A 145 20.77 -2.24 2.97
C ALA A 145 20.44 -0.79 2.57
N ALA A 146 20.41 0.10 3.57
CA ALA A 146 20.57 1.52 3.32
C ALA A 146 21.80 1.73 2.41
N PRO A 147 21.75 2.65 1.43
CA PRO A 147 22.92 2.95 0.61
C PRO A 147 24.07 3.28 1.56
N ARG A 148 25.16 2.49 1.47
CA ARG A 148 26.40 2.77 2.19
C ARG A 148 26.75 4.23 1.91
N GLN A 149 26.73 5.06 2.94
CA GLN A 149 27.46 6.31 2.90
C GLN A 149 28.92 5.94 2.64
N VAL A 150 29.38 6.23 1.42
CA VAL A 150 30.80 6.31 1.14
C VAL A 150 31.38 7.34 2.10
N PRO A 151 32.40 7.01 2.90
CA PRO A 151 33.09 8.02 3.67
C PRO A 151 33.68 9.01 2.67
N GLU A 152 33.36 10.29 2.84
CA GLU A 152 34.03 11.38 2.15
C GLU A 152 35.51 11.29 2.50
N ASP A 153 36.31 10.92 1.50
CA ASP A 153 37.76 10.93 1.60
C ASP A 153 38.20 12.39 1.73
N GLU A 154 38.67 12.73 2.92
CA GLU A 154 39.11 14.06 3.33
C GLU A 154 40.40 14.42 2.58
N SER A 155 40.25 14.84 1.31
CA SER A 155 41.31 15.51 0.57
C SER A 155 41.44 16.96 1.05
N ALA A 156 42.09 17.13 2.19
CA ALA A 156 42.66 18.40 2.62
C ALA A 156 44.18 18.35 2.42
N GLY A 157 44.66 19.04 1.38
CA GLY A 157 46.06 19.09 1.00
C GLY A 157 46.93 19.99 1.88
N ALA A 158 48.23 19.92 1.66
CA ALA A 158 49.16 21.05 1.75
C ALA A 158 50.50 20.64 1.12
N ASN A 159 50.80 21.19 -0.06
CA ASN A 159 52.16 21.24 -0.57
C ASN A 159 52.50 22.74 -0.72
N ASN A 160 53.32 23.25 0.19
CA ASN A 160 54.21 24.37 -0.04
C ASN A 160 55.30 24.38 1.03
#